data_AF-A0A933RGA2-F1
#
_entry.id   AF-A0A933RGA2-F1
#
_cell.length_a   1.000
_cell.length_b   1.000
_cell.length_c   1.000
_cell.angle_alpha   90.00
_cell.angle_beta   90.00
_cell.angle_gamma   90.00
#
_symmetry.space_group_name_H-M   'P 1'
#
loop_
_entity.id
_entity.type
_entity.pdbx_description
1 polymer ?
#
loop_
_entity_poly.entity_id
_entity_poly.type
_entity_poly.pdbx_seq_one_letter_code
_entity_poly.pdbx_strand_id
1 'polypeptide(L)'
;VASVAGAVAAGPLALAGLAVAAGAVAVSLQRTRRTRGLLPVAAPLDRVARAVADAYVALGELRPEAAASLVIEPRASGYLRVRLRDATPEESLRVTGALDALLGPVAAPRYVVSRLAAPPGGGLLGLALRGEPAATVVWHALPDDLGRHRTRADAFAQAWRRWLGPAELRFTQRGEGPATLAAAAAQEAAFDTRRRAVWV
;
A
#
# COMPACT_ATOMS: atom_id res chain seq x y z
N VAL A 1 -6.20 -49.60 -35.98
CA VAL A 1 -5.45 -49.33 -34.73
C VAL A 1 -3.98 -49.26 -35.08
N ALA A 2 -3.38 -48.08 -35.13
CA ALA A 2 -1.93 -47.90 -35.18
C ALA A 2 -1.62 -46.51 -34.62
N SER A 3 -1.18 -46.49 -33.37
CA SER A 3 -0.80 -45.31 -32.60
C SER A 3 0.58 -44.82 -33.03
N VAL A 4 0.66 -43.58 -33.52
CA VAL A 4 1.94 -42.87 -33.68
C VAL A 4 2.25 -42.19 -32.35
N ALA A 5 2.98 -42.89 -31.49
CA ALA A 5 3.60 -42.30 -30.31
C ALA A 5 4.93 -41.66 -30.74
N GLY A 6 4.88 -40.42 -31.21
CA GLY A 6 6.06 -39.61 -31.48
C GLY A 6 6.67 -39.12 -30.17
N ALA A 7 7.60 -39.91 -29.60
CA ALA A 7 8.48 -39.43 -28.54
C ALA A 7 9.51 -38.48 -29.18
N VAL A 8 9.31 -37.17 -29.00
CA VAL A 8 10.29 -36.16 -29.39
C VAL A 8 11.49 -36.31 -28.46
N ALA A 9 12.53 -37.00 -28.92
CA ALA A 9 13.83 -37.02 -28.25
C ALA A 9 14.42 -35.60 -28.31
N ALA A 10 14.20 -34.81 -27.26
CA ALA A 10 14.80 -33.49 -27.13
C ALA A 10 16.32 -33.66 -27.05
N GLY A 11 17.04 -33.20 -28.08
CA GLY A 11 18.51 -33.21 -28.10
C GLY A 11 19.11 -32.39 -26.95
N PRO A 12 20.39 -32.61 -26.61
CA PRO A 12 21.05 -31.96 -25.46
C PRO A 12 20.96 -30.43 -25.46
N LEU A 13 20.90 -29.79 -26.64
CA LEU A 13 20.68 -28.35 -26.78
C LEU A 13 19.26 -27.91 -26.37
N ALA A 14 18.24 -28.72 -26.64
CA ALA A 14 16.86 -28.44 -26.22
C ALA A 14 16.71 -28.58 -24.70
N LEU A 15 17.39 -29.56 -24.09
CA LEU A 15 17.45 -29.71 -22.63
C LEU A 15 18.20 -28.55 -21.97
N ALA A 16 19.31 -28.10 -22.55
CA ALA A 16 20.02 -26.92 -22.08
C ALA A 16 19.16 -25.64 -22.17
N GLY A 17 18.44 -25.45 -23.27
CA GLY A 17 17.50 -24.34 -23.43
C GLY A 17 16.37 -24.34 -22.39
N LEU A 18 15.79 -25.51 -22.11
CA LEU A 18 14.77 -25.68 -21.06
C LEU A 18 15.33 -25.37 -19.66
N ALA A 19 16.55 -25.81 -19.36
CA ALA A 19 17.20 -25.53 -18.08
C ALA A 19 17.45 -24.03 -17.88
N VAL A 20 17.92 -23.33 -18.93
CA VAL A 20 18.11 -21.86 -18.88
C VAL A 20 16.76 -21.15 -18.71
N ALA A 21 15.73 -21.56 -19.43
CA ALA A 21 14.38 -20.99 -19.30
C ALA A 21 13.81 -21.21 -17.89
N ALA A 22 13.94 -22.42 -17.34
CA ALA A 22 13.51 -22.75 -15.98
C ALA A 22 14.27 -21.93 -14.92
N GLY A 23 15.59 -21.76 -15.10
CA GLY A 23 16.42 -20.91 -14.25
C GLY A 23 15.99 -19.44 -14.28
N ALA A 24 15.73 -18.89 -15.46
CA ALA A 24 15.24 -17.52 -15.63
C ALA A 24 13.87 -17.31 -14.95
N VAL A 25 12.96 -18.28 -15.12
CA VAL A 25 11.65 -18.28 -14.45
C VAL A 25 11.81 -18.35 -12.93
N ALA A 26 12.69 -19.21 -12.41
CA ALA A 26 12.94 -19.35 -10.98
C ALA A 26 13.50 -18.04 -10.38
N VAL A 27 14.48 -17.42 -11.03
CA VAL A 27 15.04 -16.13 -10.60
C VAL A 27 13.97 -15.04 -10.62
N SER A 28 13.16 -14.96 -11.67
CA SER A 28 12.07 -13.97 -11.77
C SER A 28 11.00 -14.17 -10.69
N LEU A 29 10.61 -15.42 -10.41
CA LEU A 29 9.69 -15.75 -9.33
C LEU A 29 10.26 -15.35 -7.96
N GLN A 30 11.54 -15.64 -7.71
CA GLN A 30 12.20 -15.28 -6.45
C GLN A 30 12.31 -13.76 -6.28
N ARG A 31 12.68 -13.03 -7.33
CA ARG A 31 12.70 -11.55 -7.33
C ARG A 31 11.31 -10.99 -7.06
N THR A 32 10.30 -11.47 -7.77
CA THR A 32 8.92 -11.02 -7.59
C THR A 32 8.40 -11.31 -6.18
N ARG A 33 8.72 -12.47 -5.60
CA ARG A 33 8.38 -12.79 -4.20
C ARG A 33 9.05 -11.83 -3.22
N ARG A 34 10.35 -11.52 -3.42
CA ARG A 34 11.07 -10.53 -2.60
C ARG A 34 10.43 -9.14 -2.72
N THR A 35 10.19 -8.66 -3.93
CA THR A 35 9.57 -7.34 -4.15
C THR A 35 8.17 -7.26 -3.55
N ARG A 36 7.34 -8.31 -3.67
CA ARG A 36 5.99 -8.33 -3.06
C ARG A 36 6.03 -8.32 -1.53
N GLY A 37 7.02 -8.95 -0.91
CA GLY A 37 7.21 -8.89 0.54
C GLY A 37 7.60 -7.49 1.03
N LEU A 38 8.39 -6.77 0.24
CA LEU A 38 8.84 -5.42 0.56
C LEU A 38 7.80 -4.34 0.20
N LEU A 39 7.10 -4.53 -0.92
CA LEU A 39 6.14 -3.60 -1.52
C LEU A 39 4.79 -4.30 -1.68
N PRO A 40 4.02 -4.49 -0.58
CA PRO A 40 2.73 -5.12 -0.65
C PRO A 40 1.80 -4.37 -1.61
N VAL A 41 1.04 -5.11 -2.43
CA VAL A 41 0.12 -4.53 -3.42
C VAL A 41 -0.98 -3.75 -2.69
N ALA A 42 -1.64 -4.39 -1.73
CA ALA A 42 -2.56 -3.73 -0.81
C ALA A 42 -1.77 -2.92 0.25
N ALA A 43 -2.33 -1.78 0.67
CA ALA A 43 -1.71 -0.97 1.70
C ALA A 43 -1.68 -1.75 3.03
N PRO A 44 -0.50 -1.90 3.68
CA PRO A 44 -0.39 -2.61 4.94
C PRO A 44 -1.04 -1.78 6.05
N LEU A 45 -2.27 -2.12 6.42
CA LEU A 45 -3.13 -1.35 7.35
C LEU A 45 -2.41 -0.96 8.64
N ASP A 46 -1.64 -1.89 9.21
CA ASP A 46 -0.85 -1.70 10.42
C ASP A 46 0.18 -0.56 10.29
N ARG A 47 0.93 -0.52 9.18
CA ARG A 47 1.91 0.56 8.92
C ARG A 47 1.21 1.89 8.61
N VAL A 48 0.09 1.84 7.91
CA VAL A 48 -0.74 3.03 7.62
C VAL A 48 -1.28 3.62 8.92
N ALA A 49 -1.84 2.80 9.80
CA ALA A 49 -2.39 3.23 11.07
C ALA A 49 -1.32 3.81 12.00
N ARG A 50 -0.12 3.21 12.04
CA ARG A 50 1.01 3.80 12.77
C ARG A 50 1.53 5.09 12.15
N ALA A 51 1.55 5.22 10.82
CA ALA A 51 1.93 6.48 10.18
C ALA A 51 0.97 7.63 10.54
N VAL A 52 -0.34 7.35 10.58
CA VAL A 52 -1.34 8.33 11.03
C VAL A 52 -1.12 8.70 12.51
N ALA A 53 -0.96 7.70 13.38
CA ALA A 53 -0.74 7.95 14.81
C ALA A 53 0.55 8.76 15.06
N ASP A 54 1.67 8.37 14.44
CA ASP A 54 2.95 9.08 14.56
C ASP A 54 2.88 10.52 14.03
N ALA A 55 2.10 10.78 12.98
CA ALA A 55 1.88 12.13 12.50
C ALA A 55 1.19 13.01 13.55
N TYR A 56 0.17 12.48 14.23
CA TYR A 56 -0.50 13.21 15.30
C TYR A 56 0.37 13.35 16.55
N VAL A 57 1.21 12.37 16.88
CA VAL A 57 2.21 12.48 17.95
C VAL A 57 3.21 13.60 17.63
N ALA A 58 3.72 13.64 16.39
CA ALA A 58 4.66 14.69 15.96
C ALA A 58 4.03 16.10 15.98
N LEU A 59 2.71 16.19 15.83
CA LEU A 59 1.95 17.44 15.93
C LEU A 59 1.55 17.79 17.37
N GLY A 60 1.85 16.95 18.36
CA GLY A 60 1.45 17.15 19.77
C GLY A 60 -0.04 16.96 20.02
N GLU A 61 -0.75 16.27 19.12
CA GLU A 61 -2.20 16.12 19.11
C GLU A 61 -2.67 14.71 19.50
N LEU A 62 -1.72 13.80 19.71
CA LEU A 62 -1.94 12.45 20.22
C LEU A 62 -0.82 12.14 21.20
N ARG A 63 -1.17 11.60 22.38
CA ARG A 63 -0.18 11.16 23.35
C ARG A 63 0.60 9.94 22.83
N PRO A 64 1.94 9.86 23.04
CA PRO A 64 2.73 8.70 22.64
C PRO A 64 2.20 7.37 23.20
N GLU A 65 1.69 7.38 24.43
CA GLU A 65 1.11 6.20 25.09
C GLU A 65 -0.16 5.75 24.38
N ALA A 66 -1.02 6.71 23.99
CA ALA A 66 -2.21 6.44 23.21
C ALA A 66 -1.85 5.84 21.83
N ALA A 67 -0.85 6.41 21.14
CA ALA A 67 -0.35 5.87 19.87
C ALA A 67 0.21 4.44 20.01
N ALA A 68 0.97 4.16 21.07
CA ALA A 68 1.50 2.82 21.37
C ALA A 68 0.39 1.80 21.69
N SER A 69 -0.77 2.27 22.15
CA SER A 69 -1.94 1.43 22.45
C SER A 69 -2.74 0.99 21.21
N LEU A 70 -2.29 1.33 19.99
CA LEU A 70 -2.93 0.95 18.73
C LEU A 70 -2.99 -0.58 18.57
N VAL A 71 -4.20 -1.10 18.37
CA VAL A 71 -4.44 -2.53 18.11
C VAL A 71 -5.33 -2.69 16.88
N ILE A 72 -4.99 -3.69 16.06
CA ILE A 72 -5.80 -4.16 14.94
C ILE A 72 -6.29 -5.56 15.27
N GLU A 73 -7.60 -5.73 15.38
CA GLU A 73 -8.23 -6.99 15.77
C GLU A 73 -9.07 -7.53 14.61
N PRO A 74 -8.82 -8.76 14.15
CA PRO A 74 -9.73 -9.44 13.25
C PRO A 74 -11.10 -9.64 13.91
N ARG A 75 -12.16 -9.39 13.14
CA ARG A 75 -13.54 -9.67 13.51
C ARG A 75 -14.14 -10.69 12.54
N ALA A 76 -15.28 -11.25 12.93
CA ALA A 76 -16.05 -12.12 12.05
C ALA A 76 -16.35 -11.44 10.71
N SER A 77 -16.56 -12.23 9.66
CA SER A 77 -16.92 -11.75 8.31
C SER A 77 -15.84 -10.89 7.61
N GLY A 78 -14.57 -11.03 7.99
CA GLY A 78 -13.45 -10.40 7.28
C GLY A 78 -13.20 -8.93 7.64
N TYR A 79 -13.89 -8.38 8.64
CA TYR A 79 -13.66 -7.03 9.12
C TYR A 79 -12.39 -6.93 9.98
N LEU A 80 -11.66 -5.84 9.83
CA LEU A 80 -10.55 -5.46 10.72
C LEU A 80 -11.01 -4.30 11.59
N ARG A 81 -10.86 -4.43 12.91
CA ARG A 81 -11.14 -3.36 13.86
C ARG A 81 -9.85 -2.68 14.28
N VAL A 82 -9.71 -1.41 13.96
CA VAL A 82 -8.61 -0.57 14.45
C VAL A 82 -9.11 0.20 15.67
N ARG A 83 -8.37 0.15 16.79
CA ARG A 83 -8.69 0.90 18.01
C ARG A 83 -7.43 1.35 18.73
N LEU A 84 -7.52 2.46 19.47
CA LEU A 84 -6.53 2.89 20.45
C LEU A 84 -7.11 2.56 21.84
N ARG A 85 -6.39 1.80 22.66
CA ARG A 85 -6.92 1.33 23.96
C ARG A 85 -6.89 2.39 25.05
N ASP A 86 -5.84 3.20 25.03
CA ASP A 86 -5.50 4.13 26.10
C ASP A 86 -5.69 5.59 25.67
N ALA A 87 -6.43 5.81 24.57
CA ALA A 87 -6.73 7.11 23.99
C ALA A 87 -7.99 7.75 24.58
N THR A 88 -8.02 9.08 24.63
CA THR A 88 -9.26 9.80 24.91
C THR A 88 -10.24 9.67 23.73
N PRO A 89 -11.54 9.97 23.93
CA PRO A 89 -12.51 10.00 22.84
C PRO A 89 -12.09 10.95 21.70
N GLU A 90 -11.51 12.11 22.02
CA GLU A 90 -11.04 13.10 21.05
C GLU A 90 -9.86 12.58 20.23
N GLU A 91 -8.87 11.97 20.90
CA GLU A 91 -7.73 11.32 20.25
C GLU A 91 -8.20 10.20 19.30
N SER A 92 -9.14 9.38 19.77
CA SER A 92 -9.74 8.30 18.98
C SER A 92 -10.50 8.82 17.77
N LEU A 93 -11.27 9.90 17.92
CA LEU A 93 -12.00 10.52 16.82
C LEU A 93 -11.08 11.10 15.74
N ARG A 94 -9.97 11.73 16.13
CA ARG A 94 -8.97 12.25 15.18
C ARG A 94 -8.34 11.13 14.37
N VAL A 95 -7.79 10.12 15.04
CA VAL A 95 -7.11 9.02 14.35
C VAL A 95 -8.08 8.22 13.48
N THR A 96 -9.28 7.90 13.98
CA THR A 96 -10.27 7.16 13.19
C THR A 96 -10.80 7.98 12.01
N GLY A 97 -11.01 9.29 12.17
CA GLY A 97 -11.41 10.18 11.07
C GLY A 97 -10.33 10.29 10.00
N ALA A 98 -9.06 10.38 10.40
CA ALA A 98 -7.94 10.39 9.46
C ALA A 98 -7.80 9.06 8.71
N LEU A 99 -7.98 7.92 9.39
CA LEU A 99 -7.93 6.60 8.75
C LEU A 99 -9.07 6.40 7.74
N ASP A 100 -10.29 6.82 8.10
CA ASP A 100 -11.47 6.77 7.24
C ASP A 100 -11.24 7.57 5.94
N ALA A 101 -10.74 8.80 6.07
CA ALA A 101 -10.43 9.65 4.92
C ALA A 101 -9.28 9.12 4.03
N LEU A 102 -8.27 8.49 4.64
CA LEU A 102 -7.08 7.99 3.94
C LEU A 102 -7.33 6.67 3.19
N LEU A 103 -8.15 5.80 3.78
CA LEU A 103 -8.46 4.47 3.26
C LEU A 103 -9.73 4.44 2.40
N GLY A 104 -10.60 5.44 2.56
CA GLY A 104 -11.79 5.62 1.75
C GLY A 104 -11.49 6.13 0.33
N PRO A 105 -12.54 6.35 -0.48
CA PRO A 105 -12.41 6.85 -1.84
C PRO A 105 -11.71 8.22 -1.90
N VAL A 106 -10.84 8.39 -2.89
CA VAL A 106 -10.15 9.68 -3.12
C VAL A 106 -11.17 10.68 -3.71
N ALA A 107 -11.58 11.64 -2.89
CA ALA A 107 -12.44 12.75 -3.31
C ALA A 107 -11.60 13.91 -3.86
N ALA A 108 -11.53 15.04 -3.15
CA ALA A 108 -10.76 16.22 -3.54
C ALA A 108 -9.78 16.68 -2.44
N PRO A 109 -8.85 15.82 -1.99
CA PRO A 109 -7.89 16.18 -0.96
C PRO A 109 -6.94 17.28 -1.46
N ARG A 110 -6.48 18.16 -0.56
CA ARG A 110 -5.51 19.21 -0.91
C ARG A 110 -4.14 18.67 -1.28
N TYR A 111 -3.78 17.52 -0.71
CA TYR A 111 -2.53 16.83 -0.96
C TYR A 111 -2.78 15.34 -1.18
N VAL A 112 -1.90 14.71 -1.95
CA VAL A 112 -1.80 13.25 -2.07
C VAL A 112 -0.39 12.82 -1.71
N VAL A 113 -0.29 11.63 -1.12
CA VAL A 113 1.00 11.01 -0.77
C VAL A 113 1.21 9.76 -1.62
N SER A 114 2.43 9.56 -2.11
CA SER A 114 2.76 8.36 -2.87
C SER A 114 3.21 7.20 -1.99
N ARG A 115 3.10 5.99 -2.53
CA ARG A 115 3.65 4.77 -1.96
C ARG A 115 4.13 3.88 -3.08
N LEU A 116 5.27 3.24 -2.88
CA LEU A 116 5.72 2.19 -3.79
C LEU A 116 4.95 0.89 -3.50
N ALA A 117 4.42 0.28 -4.56
CA ALA A 117 3.77 -1.02 -4.55
C ALA A 117 4.47 -1.96 -5.55
N ALA A 118 4.36 -3.26 -5.31
CA ALA A 118 4.75 -4.22 -6.33
C ALA A 118 3.84 -4.06 -7.54
N PRO A 119 4.38 -4.19 -8.77
CA PRO A 119 3.56 -4.13 -9.96
C PRO A 119 2.47 -5.22 -9.91
N PRO A 120 1.25 -4.94 -10.41
CA PRO A 120 0.22 -5.95 -10.54
C PRO A 120 0.78 -7.10 -11.39
N GLY A 121 0.53 -8.34 -10.95
CA GLY A 121 1.20 -9.50 -11.51
C GLY A 121 0.97 -9.67 -13.02
N GLY A 122 2.00 -10.10 -13.73
CA GLY A 122 1.88 -10.76 -15.03
C GLY A 122 1.98 -12.28 -14.84
N GLY A 123 1.35 -13.08 -15.71
CA GLY A 123 1.50 -14.53 -15.72
C GLY A 123 2.97 -14.97 -15.92
N LEU A 124 3.21 -16.28 -15.96
CA LEU A 124 4.57 -16.85 -16.12
C LEU A 124 5.36 -16.24 -17.29
N LEU A 125 4.68 -15.89 -18.38
CA LEU A 125 5.27 -15.21 -19.53
C LEU A 125 5.74 -13.78 -19.19
N GLY A 126 4.94 -13.03 -18.42
CA GLY A 126 5.29 -11.69 -17.98
C GLY A 126 6.46 -11.68 -17.00
N LEU A 127 6.59 -12.73 -16.17
CA LEU A 127 7.75 -12.93 -15.31
C LEU A 127 9.02 -13.23 -16.11
N ALA A 128 8.94 -14.02 -17.17
CA ALA A 128 10.09 -14.39 -18.00
C ALA A 128 10.55 -13.26 -18.93
N LEU A 129 9.61 -12.44 -19.42
CA LEU A 129 9.89 -11.39 -20.41
C LEU A 129 10.15 -10.01 -19.79
N ARG A 130 9.60 -9.72 -18.61
CA ARG A 130 9.87 -8.44 -17.95
C ARG A 130 11.19 -8.55 -17.21
N GLY A 131 12.08 -7.59 -17.46
CA GLY A 131 13.31 -7.38 -16.67
C GLY A 131 13.00 -6.98 -15.23
N GLU A 132 13.83 -6.13 -14.63
CA GLU A 132 13.61 -5.64 -13.26
C GLU A 132 12.15 -5.14 -13.08
N PRO A 133 11.36 -5.73 -12.16
CA PRO A 133 10.00 -5.28 -11.92
C PRO A 133 10.05 -3.89 -11.27
N ALA A 134 9.87 -2.86 -12.10
CA ALA A 134 9.77 -1.48 -11.62
C ALA A 134 8.60 -1.38 -10.64
N ALA A 135 8.85 -0.83 -9.46
CA ALA A 135 7.81 -0.56 -8.48
C ALA A 135 6.75 0.37 -9.09
N THR A 136 5.48 0.11 -8.81
CA THR A 136 4.39 1.00 -9.19
C THR A 136 4.17 2.06 -8.12
N VAL A 137 3.77 3.25 -8.54
CA VAL A 137 3.44 4.34 -7.64
C VAL A 137 1.94 4.33 -7.40
N VAL A 138 1.54 4.15 -6.14
CA VAL A 138 0.16 4.25 -5.67
C VAL A 138 -0.01 5.57 -4.92
N TRP A 139 -1.14 6.25 -5.11
CA TRP A 139 -1.41 7.54 -4.48
C TRP A 139 -2.51 7.38 -3.44
N HIS A 140 -2.34 8.04 -2.30
CA HIS A 140 -3.30 8.03 -1.21
C HIS A 140 -3.75 9.46 -0.91
N ALA A 141 -5.04 9.63 -0.67
CA ALA A 141 -5.61 10.91 -0.28
C ALA A 141 -5.08 11.31 1.11
N LEU A 142 -4.51 12.50 1.23
CA LEU A 142 -4.17 13.01 2.56
C LEU A 142 -5.45 13.46 3.27
N PRO A 143 -5.72 13.01 4.51
CA PRO A 143 -6.88 13.46 5.27
C PRO A 143 -6.92 14.98 5.39
N ASP A 144 -8.09 15.60 5.25
CA ASP A 144 -8.23 17.06 5.24
C ASP A 144 -7.62 17.74 6.46
N ASP A 145 -7.72 17.11 7.64
CA ASP A 145 -7.12 17.62 8.86
C ASP A 145 -5.59 17.71 8.76
N LEU A 146 -4.93 16.67 8.24
CA LEU A 146 -3.48 16.63 8.04
C LEU A 146 -3.05 17.41 6.78
N GLY A 147 -3.92 17.57 5.79
CA GLY A 147 -3.69 18.33 4.56
C GLY A 147 -4.06 19.80 4.63
N ARG A 148 -4.61 20.27 5.76
CA ARG A 148 -5.07 21.66 5.91
C ARG A 148 -3.94 22.67 5.73
N HIS A 149 -2.76 22.37 6.26
CA HIS A 149 -1.57 23.22 6.20
C HIS A 149 -0.35 22.42 5.74
N ARG A 150 0.59 23.10 5.06
CA ARG A 150 1.81 22.48 4.56
C ARG A 150 2.62 21.80 5.67
N THR A 151 2.78 22.46 6.83
CA THR A 151 3.50 21.90 7.98
C THR A 151 2.92 20.58 8.47
N ARG A 152 1.58 20.46 8.50
CA ARG A 152 0.90 19.21 8.89
C ARG A 152 1.09 18.13 7.83
N ALA A 153 1.01 18.49 6.56
CA ALA A 153 1.22 17.58 5.45
C ALA A 153 2.66 17.05 5.43
N ASP A 154 3.64 17.91 5.72
CA ASP A 154 5.05 17.54 5.83
C ASP A 154 5.29 16.60 7.03
N ALA A 155 4.68 16.87 8.19
CA ALA A 155 4.76 16.00 9.37
C ALA A 155 4.20 14.61 9.06
N PHE A 156 3.04 14.54 8.40
CA PHE A 156 2.49 13.27 7.94
C PHE A 156 3.40 12.58 6.92
N ALA A 157 3.93 13.30 5.92
CA ALA A 157 4.82 12.73 4.93
C ALA A 157 6.12 12.17 5.55
N GLN A 158 6.61 12.74 6.64
CA GLN A 158 7.75 12.20 7.40
C GLN A 158 7.37 10.89 8.12
N ALA A 159 6.22 10.85 8.81
CA ALA A 159 5.73 9.63 9.45
C ALA A 159 5.44 8.53 8.42
N TRP A 160 4.79 8.89 7.31
CA TRP A 160 4.52 8.00 6.17
C TRP A 160 5.80 7.38 5.63
N ARG A 161 6.85 8.18 5.42
CA ARG A 161 8.14 7.68 4.92
C ARG A 161 8.82 6.72 5.89
N ARG A 162 8.66 6.94 7.19
CA ARG A 162 9.21 6.06 8.23
C ARG A 162 8.59 4.66 8.19
N TRP A 163 7.28 4.58 7.96
CA TRP A 163 6.54 3.31 8.02
C TRP A 163 6.41 2.62 6.66
N LEU A 164 6.25 3.38 5.57
CA LEU A 164 5.95 2.84 4.24
C LEU A 164 7.10 3.01 3.23
N GLY A 165 8.20 3.66 3.63
CA GLY A 165 9.37 3.87 2.79
C GLY A 165 9.28 5.13 1.93
N PRO A 166 10.14 5.28 0.91
CA PRO A 166 10.20 6.48 0.08
C PRO A 166 8.83 6.87 -0.49
N ALA A 167 8.49 8.15 -0.33
CA ALA A 167 7.20 8.70 -0.72
C ALA A 167 7.34 10.17 -1.11
N GLU A 168 6.48 10.59 -2.03
CA GLU A 168 6.36 11.95 -2.54
C GLU A 168 5.05 12.56 -2.03
N LEU A 169 5.11 13.80 -1.57
CA LEU A 169 3.93 14.59 -1.20
C LEU A 169 3.64 15.57 -2.33
N ARG A 170 2.43 15.52 -2.91
CA ARG A 170 2.03 16.36 -4.03
C ARG A 170 0.81 17.21 -3.68
N PHE A 171 0.89 18.51 -3.96
CA PHE A 171 -0.24 19.42 -3.85
C PHE A 171 -1.14 19.28 -5.08
N THR A 172 -2.45 19.11 -4.89
CA THR A 172 -3.36 18.70 -5.97
C THR A 172 -3.89 19.85 -6.83
N GLN A 173 -3.80 21.10 -6.37
CA GLN A 173 -4.49 22.22 -7.04
C GLN A 173 -3.62 22.98 -8.06
N ARG A 174 -2.32 22.66 -8.20
CA ARG A 174 -1.40 23.36 -9.11
C ARG A 174 -0.38 22.43 -9.75
N GLY A 175 0.20 22.86 -10.88
CA GLY A 175 1.20 22.10 -11.62
C GLY A 175 0.65 20.77 -12.11
N GLU A 176 1.40 19.67 -11.93
CA GLU A 176 0.93 18.32 -12.27
C GLU A 176 -0.05 17.73 -11.23
N GLY A 177 -0.34 18.46 -10.14
CA GLY A 177 -1.22 18.03 -9.06
C GLY A 177 -2.59 17.52 -9.50
N PRO A 178 -3.31 18.21 -10.42
CA PRO A 178 -4.59 17.74 -10.92
C PRO A 178 -4.50 16.40 -11.66
N ALA A 179 -3.41 16.17 -12.41
CA ALA A 179 -3.17 14.90 -13.08
C ALA A 179 -2.87 13.78 -12.07
N THR A 180 -2.09 14.08 -11.03
CA THR A 180 -1.85 13.13 -9.93
C THR A 180 -3.13 12.79 -9.18
N LEU A 181 -4.00 13.79 -8.93
CA LEU A 181 -5.29 13.57 -8.29
C LEU A 181 -6.20 12.70 -9.16
N ALA A 182 -6.27 12.96 -10.47
CA ALA A 182 -7.03 12.13 -11.39
C ALA A 182 -6.53 10.68 -11.40
N ALA A 183 -5.20 10.48 -11.39
CA ALA A 183 -4.60 9.15 -11.28
C ALA A 183 -4.93 8.47 -9.94
N ALA A 184 -4.96 9.22 -8.83
CA ALA A 184 -5.33 8.71 -7.52
C ALA A 184 -6.82 8.34 -7.44
N ALA A 185 -7.71 9.15 -8.01
CA ALA A 185 -9.15 8.88 -8.07
C ALA A 185 -9.51 7.69 -8.96
N ALA A 186 -8.69 7.39 -9.97
CA ALA A 186 -8.86 6.20 -10.80
C ALA A 186 -8.37 4.89 -10.12
N GLN A 187 -7.71 4.98 -8.95
CA GLN A 187 -7.27 3.81 -8.21
C GLN A 187 -8.43 3.20 -7.42
N GLU A 188 -8.48 1.87 -7.40
CA GLU A 188 -9.45 1.13 -6.58
C GLU A 188 -9.03 1.19 -5.10
N ALA A 189 -9.99 1.53 -4.23
CA ALA A 189 -9.76 1.58 -2.80
C ALA A 189 -9.47 0.16 -2.27
N ALA A 190 -8.40 0.03 -1.47
CA ALA A 190 -8.01 -1.27 -0.91
C ALA A 190 -8.93 -1.76 0.22
N PHE A 191 -9.72 -0.86 0.83
CA PHE A 191 -10.57 -1.14 1.97
C PHE A 191 -11.92 -0.44 1.84
N ASP A 192 -13.00 -1.12 2.26
CA ASP A 192 -14.24 -0.45 2.67
C ASP A 192 -14.11 -0.08 4.15
N THR A 193 -14.44 1.17 4.49
CA THR A 193 -14.24 1.70 5.84
C THR A 193 -15.58 2.04 6.49
N ARG A 194 -15.68 1.75 7.79
CA ARG A 194 -16.86 2.11 8.60
C ARG A 194 -16.42 2.57 9.97
N ARG A 195 -16.67 3.84 10.28
CA ARG A 195 -16.44 4.40 11.62
C ARG A 195 -17.62 4.10 12.55
N ARG A 196 -17.33 3.63 13.76
CA ARG A 196 -18.32 3.45 14.83
C ARG A 196 -17.81 4.08 16.11
N ALA A 197 -18.63 4.91 16.74
CA ALA A 197 -18.40 5.35 18.12
C ALA A 197 -19.00 4.29 19.06
N VAL A 198 -18.17 3.72 19.92
CA VAL A 198 -18.61 2.79 20.97
C VAL A 198 -18.34 3.49 22.29
N TRP A 199 -19.40 3.96 22.94
CA TRP A 199 -19.33 4.49 24.29
C TRP A 199 -19.27 3.28 25.24
N VAL A 200 -18.22 3.20 26.06
CA VAL A 200 -18.08 2.22 27.15
C VAL A 200 -18.24 2.94 28.47
#